data_AF-A0A7S1X8K7-F1
#
_entry.id   AF-A0A7S1X8K7-F1
#
_cell.length_a   1.000
_cell.length_b   1.000
_cell.length_c   1.000
_cell.angle_alpha   90.00
_cell.angle_beta   90.00
_cell.angle_gamma   90.00
#
_symmetry.space_group_name_H-M   'P 1'
#
loop_
_entity.id
_entity.type
_entity.pdbx_description
1 polymer ?
#
loop_
_entity_poly.entity_id
_entity_poly.type
_entity_poly.pdbx_seq_one_letter_code
_entity_poly.pdbx_strand_id
1 'polypeptide(L)'
;FSYDDTTIRQFWEYCGEVEEVDMTTFPDTGNFRGIVFLTFVCEEGAQAALECDGMDCEGKTLKVKIAHARKPPRVRKDVLKTLPPPQLTAGYNVVYVGNLAFEATAEDIKAHFADCKVSKVRIHTDKDSGRPKGYAHVHFEDAGSCAAAVAYDQTDLHGRPI
;
A
#
# COMPACT_ATOMS: atom_id res chain seq x y z
N PHE A 1 -7.60 -27.78 18.91
CA PHE A 1 -7.32 -28.21 17.53
C PHE A 1 -6.49 -27.12 16.87
N SER A 2 -5.17 -27.23 16.95
CA SER A 2 -4.21 -26.33 16.30
C SER A 2 -3.77 -26.99 15.00
N TYR A 3 -4.12 -26.38 13.87
CA TYR A 3 -3.44 -26.67 12.62
C TYR A 3 -2.28 -25.68 12.55
N ASP A 4 -1.06 -26.20 12.60
CA ASP A 4 0.15 -25.39 12.51
C ASP A 4 0.58 -25.24 11.05
N ASP A 5 1.39 -24.21 10.75
CA ASP A 5 1.93 -23.95 9.41
C ASP A 5 2.55 -25.20 8.79
N THR A 6 3.31 -25.96 9.60
CA THR A 6 3.98 -27.18 9.17
C THR A 6 3.00 -28.26 8.71
N THR A 7 1.88 -28.44 9.43
CA THR A 7 0.85 -29.43 9.08
C THR A 7 0.18 -29.07 7.76
N ILE A 8 -0.12 -27.79 7.57
CA ILE A 8 -0.73 -27.30 6.34
C ILE A 8 0.25 -27.46 5.18
N ARG A 9 1.52 -27.04 5.33
CA ARG A 9 2.55 -27.23 4.30
C ARG A 9 2.66 -28.69 3.88
N GLN A 10 2.79 -29.61 4.83
CA GLN A 10 2.88 -31.05 4.52
C GLN A 10 1.66 -31.60 3.81
N PHE A 11 0.46 -31.12 4.17
CA PHE A 11 -0.77 -31.57 3.53
C PHE A 11 -0.87 -31.10 2.07
N TRP A 12 -0.44 -29.86 1.79
CA TRP A 12 -0.50 -29.27 0.45
C TRP A 12 0.76 -29.47 -0.38
N GLU A 13 1.86 -29.96 0.20
CA GLU A 13 3.12 -30.30 -0.49
C GLU A 13 2.89 -31.37 -1.56
N TYR A 14 1.94 -32.28 -1.35
CA TYR A 14 1.54 -33.24 -2.38
C TYR A 14 0.84 -32.58 -3.58
N CYS A 15 0.10 -31.49 -3.35
CA CYS A 15 -0.53 -30.73 -4.41
C CYS A 15 0.52 -29.87 -5.16
N GLY A 16 1.46 -29.26 -4.44
CA GLY A 16 2.59 -28.54 -5.00
C GLY A 16 3.45 -27.82 -3.95
N GLU A 17 4.61 -27.32 -4.37
CA GLU A 17 5.51 -26.58 -3.48
C GLU A 17 4.89 -25.23 -3.07
N VAL A 18 4.77 -25.02 -1.76
CA VAL A 18 4.17 -23.81 -1.17
C VAL A 18 5.27 -22.81 -0.83
N GLU A 19 5.23 -21.63 -1.45
CA GLU A 19 6.12 -20.51 -1.18
C GLU A 19 5.74 -19.81 0.13
N GLU A 20 4.45 -19.56 0.33
CA GLU A 20 3.93 -18.77 1.45
C GLU A 20 2.66 -19.36 2.04
N VAL A 21 2.55 -19.30 3.36
CA VAL A 21 1.38 -19.75 4.13
C VAL A 21 0.96 -18.64 5.09
N ASP A 22 -0.21 -18.06 4.87
CA ASP A 22 -0.81 -17.08 5.77
C ASP A 22 -2.03 -17.70 6.45
N MET A 23 -1.86 -18.03 7.73
CA MET A 23 -2.93 -18.53 8.57
C MET A 23 -3.67 -17.35 9.22
N THR A 24 -4.94 -17.18 8.87
CA THR A 24 -5.76 -16.16 9.52
C THR A 24 -6.26 -16.68 10.88
N THR A 25 -5.82 -16.03 11.95
CA THR A 25 -6.29 -16.26 13.32
C THR A 25 -7.29 -15.18 13.75
N PHE A 26 -8.17 -15.51 14.69
CA PHE A 26 -9.04 -14.50 15.30
C PHE A 26 -8.21 -13.57 16.17
N PRO A 27 -8.28 -12.24 15.96
CA PRO A 27 -7.48 -11.29 16.74
C PRO A 27 -7.83 -11.29 18.23
N ASP A 28 -9.08 -11.64 18.59
CA ASP A 28 -9.55 -11.61 19.98
C ASP A 28 -9.15 -12.83 20.82
N THR A 29 -8.96 -13.99 20.19
CA THR A 29 -8.74 -15.26 20.91
C THR A 29 -7.45 -15.96 20.50
N GLY A 30 -6.75 -15.45 19.48
CA GLY A 30 -5.61 -16.12 18.84
C GLY A 30 -5.98 -17.45 18.17
N ASN A 31 -7.26 -17.82 18.19
CA ASN A 31 -7.72 -19.12 17.74
C ASN A 31 -7.82 -19.15 16.21
N PHE A 32 -7.49 -20.29 15.61
CA PHE A 32 -7.46 -20.42 14.16
C PHE A 32 -8.86 -20.22 13.55
N ARG A 33 -8.99 -19.28 12.62
CA ARG A 33 -10.29 -18.93 12.00
C ARG A 33 -10.79 -19.95 10.99
N GLY A 34 -10.00 -20.99 10.71
CA GLY A 34 -10.33 -21.98 9.68
C GLY A 34 -10.03 -21.49 8.27
N ILE A 35 -9.25 -20.40 8.12
CA ILE A 35 -8.89 -19.83 6.82
C ILE A 35 -7.37 -19.76 6.73
N VAL A 36 -6.82 -20.39 5.70
CA VAL A 36 -5.42 -20.28 5.31
C VAL A 36 -5.35 -19.77 3.89
N PHE A 37 -4.40 -18.89 3.61
CA PHE A 37 -4.00 -18.53 2.27
C PHE A 37 -2.69 -19.21 1.97
N LEU A 38 -2.65 -19.95 0.86
CA LEU A 38 -1.48 -20.67 0.40
C LEU A 38 -1.06 -20.08 -0.94
N THR A 39 0.20 -19.69 -1.03
CA THR A 39 0.83 -19.25 -2.26
C THR A 39 1.71 -20.39 -2.75
N PHE A 40 1.30 -21.05 -3.83
CA PHE A 40 2.11 -22.07 -4.47
C PHE A 40 3.13 -21.42 -5.41
N VAL A 41 4.33 -21.99 -5.48
CA VAL A 41 5.35 -21.61 -6.48
C VAL A 41 4.85 -21.96 -7.89
N CYS A 42 4.12 -23.07 -8.02
CA CYS A 42 3.61 -23.58 -9.28
C CYS A 42 2.09 -23.44 -9.39
N GLU A 43 1.61 -23.09 -10.58
CA GLU A 43 0.17 -23.00 -10.87
C GLU A 43 -0.52 -24.37 -10.82
N GLU A 44 0.19 -25.46 -11.14
CA GLU A 44 -0.35 -26.81 -11.01
C GLU A 44 -0.69 -27.14 -9.55
N GLY A 45 0.08 -26.60 -8.60
CA GLY A 45 -0.19 -26.76 -7.17
C GLY A 45 -1.49 -26.09 -6.73
N ALA A 46 -1.78 -24.91 -7.28
CA ALA A 46 -3.04 -24.21 -7.03
C ALA A 46 -4.24 -24.95 -7.66
N GLN A 47 -4.06 -25.59 -8.82
CA GLN A 47 -5.10 -26.37 -9.47
C GLN A 47 -5.37 -27.70 -8.77
N ALA A 48 -4.33 -28.45 -8.39
CA ALA A 48 -4.45 -29.65 -7.58
C ALA A 48 -5.12 -29.33 -6.24
N ALA A 49 -4.83 -28.16 -5.67
CA ALA A 49 -5.47 -27.75 -4.44
C ALA A 49 -6.98 -27.50 -4.60
N LEU A 50 -7.40 -26.92 -5.73
CA LEU A 50 -8.81 -26.72 -6.06
C LEU A 50 -9.58 -28.05 -6.16
N GLU A 51 -8.92 -29.12 -6.59
CA GLU A 51 -9.53 -30.46 -6.67
C GLU A 51 -9.81 -31.06 -5.27
N CYS A 52 -9.08 -30.62 -4.25
CA CYS A 52 -9.34 -30.96 -2.85
C CYS A 52 -10.48 -30.13 -2.20
N ASP A 53 -11.19 -29.30 -2.97
CA ASP A 53 -12.37 -28.56 -2.49
C ASP A 53 -13.49 -29.52 -2.09
N GLY A 54 -14.03 -29.32 -0.88
CA GLY A 54 -15.14 -30.12 -0.35
C GLY A 54 -14.72 -31.35 0.43
N MET A 55 -13.42 -31.60 0.62
CA MET A 55 -12.95 -32.73 1.43
C MET A 55 -13.25 -32.48 2.91
N ASP A 56 -13.84 -33.47 3.57
CA ASP A 56 -13.99 -33.50 5.02
C ASP A 56 -12.65 -33.80 5.70
N CYS A 57 -12.14 -32.82 6.44
CA CYS A 57 -10.97 -32.99 7.30
C CYS A 57 -11.41 -32.82 8.75
N GLU A 58 -11.40 -33.92 9.51
CA GLU A 58 -11.71 -33.97 10.95
C GLU A 58 -13.04 -33.28 11.34
N GLY A 59 -14.10 -33.53 10.55
CA GLY A 59 -15.43 -32.99 10.79
C GLY A 59 -15.63 -31.53 10.35
N LYS A 60 -14.65 -30.95 9.65
CA LYS A 60 -14.76 -29.63 9.00
C LYS A 60 -14.57 -29.79 7.50
N THR A 61 -15.51 -29.26 6.74
CA THR A 61 -15.41 -29.24 5.27
C THR A 61 -14.34 -28.23 4.87
N LEU A 62 -13.28 -28.70 4.20
CA LEU A 62 -12.30 -27.84 3.57
C LEU A 62 -12.92 -27.18 2.36
N LYS A 63 -12.76 -25.86 2.26
CA LYS A 63 -13.22 -25.08 1.11
C LYS A 63 -12.03 -24.43 0.46
N VAL A 64 -11.65 -24.95 -0.71
CA VAL A 64 -10.48 -24.51 -1.44
C VAL A 64 -10.96 -23.65 -2.60
N LYS A 65 -10.44 -22.43 -2.67
CA LYS A 65 -10.74 -21.51 -3.75
C LYS A 65 -9.45 -20.87 -4.19
N ILE A 66 -9.35 -20.58 -5.49
CA ILE A 66 -8.29 -19.76 -6.03
C ILE A 66 -8.38 -18.38 -5.37
N ALA A 67 -7.48 -18.14 -4.42
CA ALA A 67 -7.37 -16.86 -3.75
C ALA A 67 -6.74 -15.88 -4.75
N HIS A 68 -7.45 -14.78 -5.01
CA HIS A 68 -6.85 -13.70 -5.77
C HIS A 68 -5.78 -13.05 -4.89
N ALA A 69 -4.58 -12.84 -5.45
CA ALA A 69 -3.47 -12.20 -4.75
C ALA A 69 -3.99 -11.00 -3.95
N ARG A 70 -3.84 -11.06 -2.62
CA ARG A 70 -4.17 -9.91 -1.78
C ARG A 70 -3.30 -8.76 -2.28
N LYS A 71 -3.91 -7.59 -2.52
CA LYS A 71 -3.14 -6.35 -2.64
C LYS A 71 -2.16 -6.33 -1.47
N PRO A 72 -0.88 -5.94 -1.70
CA PRO A 72 0.13 -5.95 -0.66
C PRO A 72 -0.44 -5.28 0.59
N PRO A 73 -0.14 -5.80 1.79
CA PRO A 73 -0.72 -5.31 3.02
C PRO A 73 -0.59 -3.80 3.05
N ARG A 74 -1.73 -3.10 3.13
CA ARG A 74 -1.73 -1.65 3.33
C ARG A 74 -1.01 -1.42 4.66
N VAL A 75 0.23 -0.95 4.58
CA VAL A 75 0.99 -0.49 5.74
C VAL A 75 0.09 0.41 6.57
N ARG A 76 -0.13 0.02 7.83
CA ARG A 76 -0.94 0.79 8.79
C ARG A 76 -0.34 2.20 8.87
N LYS A 77 -1.18 3.24 8.79
CA LYS A 77 -0.75 4.65 8.83
C LYS A 77 0.15 4.98 10.02
N ASP A 78 0.02 4.23 11.11
CA ASP A 78 0.80 4.38 12.34
C ASP A 78 2.27 3.94 12.18
N VAL A 79 2.55 2.99 11.28
CA VAL A 79 3.93 2.53 10.96
C VAL A 79 4.58 3.45 9.91
N LEU A 80 3.78 4.14 9.08
CA LEU A 80 4.29 5.14 8.13
C LEU A 80 5.00 6.32 8.83
N LYS A 81 4.67 6.58 10.11
CA LYS A 81 5.30 7.65 10.90
C LYS A 81 6.66 7.28 11.48
N THR A 82 6.97 5.99 11.64
CA THR A 82 8.22 5.50 12.23
C THR A 82 9.18 4.92 11.19
N LEU A 83 8.71 4.69 9.97
CA LEU A 83 9.58 4.42 8.84
C LEU A 83 10.40 5.68 8.54
N PRO A 84 11.70 5.55 8.22
CA PRO A 84 12.44 6.66 7.65
C PRO A 84 11.63 7.21 6.47
N PRO A 85 11.58 8.55 6.28
CA PRO A 85 10.89 9.12 5.14
C PRO A 85 11.32 8.35 3.89
N PRO A 86 10.38 7.86 3.05
CA PRO A 86 10.72 7.04 1.90
C PRO A 86 11.84 7.75 1.16
N GLN A 87 13.03 7.13 1.15
CA GLN A 87 14.20 7.68 0.50
C GLN A 87 13.75 8.05 -0.92
N LEU A 88 13.96 9.31 -1.33
CA LEU A 88 13.68 9.74 -2.70
C LEU A 88 14.28 8.70 -3.64
N THR A 89 13.43 7.89 -4.26
CA THR A 89 13.89 6.94 -5.27
C THR A 89 14.57 7.79 -6.32
N ALA A 90 15.85 7.54 -6.62
CA ALA A 90 16.56 8.30 -7.65
C ALA A 90 15.76 8.21 -8.96
N GLY A 91 15.16 9.33 -9.39
CA GLY A 91 14.19 9.41 -10.49
C GLY A 91 12.74 9.80 -10.10
N TYR A 92 12.41 9.82 -8.81
CA TYR A 92 11.14 10.32 -8.26
C TYR A 92 11.38 11.62 -7.48
N ASN A 93 11.48 12.73 -8.19
CA ASN A 93 11.60 14.05 -7.56
C ASN A 93 10.20 14.57 -7.16
N VAL A 94 9.51 13.91 -6.24
CA VAL A 94 8.15 14.32 -5.82
C VAL A 94 8.20 14.97 -4.44
N VAL A 95 7.76 16.22 -4.35
CA VAL A 95 7.63 16.96 -3.08
C VAL A 95 6.17 16.99 -2.65
N TYR A 96 5.95 16.83 -1.36
CA TYR A 96 4.68 17.06 -0.70
C TYR A 96 4.61 18.52 -0.28
N VAL A 97 3.55 19.22 -0.69
CA VAL A 97 3.27 20.61 -0.29
C VAL A 97 2.01 20.59 0.56
N GLY A 98 2.16 20.96 1.83
CA GLY A 98 1.09 20.99 2.82
C GLY A 98 0.51 22.40 2.97
N ASN A 99 -0.52 22.51 3.81
CA ASN A 99 -1.10 23.79 4.23
C ASN A 99 -1.55 24.76 3.11
N LEU A 100 -1.75 24.24 1.89
CA LEU A 100 -2.19 25.03 0.74
C LEU A 100 -3.55 25.67 1.03
N ALA A 101 -3.68 26.95 0.67
CA ALA A 101 -4.96 27.64 0.73
C ALA A 101 -6.01 26.89 -0.11
N PHE A 102 -7.27 26.97 0.31
CA PHE A 102 -8.33 26.29 -0.44
C PHE A 102 -8.55 26.90 -1.84
N GLU A 103 -8.08 28.13 -2.03
CA GLU A 103 -8.11 28.83 -3.32
C GLU A 103 -6.83 28.59 -4.13
N ALA A 104 -5.84 27.88 -3.57
CA ALA A 104 -4.57 27.62 -4.25
C ALA A 104 -4.79 26.68 -5.45
N THR A 105 -4.48 27.19 -6.63
CA THR A 105 -4.59 26.44 -7.88
C THR A 105 -3.28 25.74 -8.22
N ALA A 106 -3.31 24.82 -9.19
CA ALA A 106 -2.09 24.21 -9.69
C ALA A 106 -1.18 25.24 -10.35
N GLU A 107 -1.75 26.33 -10.87
CA GLU A 107 -1.00 27.46 -11.45
C GLU A 107 -0.28 28.26 -10.37
N ASP A 108 -0.91 28.55 -9.24
CA ASP A 108 -0.24 29.21 -8.10
C ASP A 108 0.96 28.41 -7.61
N ILE A 109 0.77 27.10 -7.40
CA ILE A 109 1.85 26.20 -6.98
C ILE A 109 2.96 26.20 -8.05
N LYS A 110 2.59 26.13 -9.34
CA LYS A 110 3.56 26.16 -10.42
C LYS A 110 4.29 27.50 -10.55
N ALA A 111 3.62 28.61 -10.28
CA ALA A 111 4.20 29.96 -10.28
C ALA A 111 5.14 30.15 -9.09
N HIS A 112 4.78 29.62 -7.93
CA HIS A 112 5.60 29.67 -6.73
C HIS A 112 6.86 28.82 -6.85
N PHE A 113 6.71 27.60 -7.36
CA PHE A 113 7.81 26.71 -7.70
C PHE A 113 8.34 26.96 -9.11
N ALA A 114 8.14 28.14 -9.71
CA ALA A 114 8.64 28.44 -11.07
C ALA A 114 10.17 28.49 -11.16
N ASP A 115 10.83 28.79 -10.03
CA ASP A 115 12.30 28.71 -9.89
C ASP A 115 12.79 27.25 -9.98
N CYS A 116 11.89 26.30 -9.73
CA CYS A 116 12.14 24.87 -9.77
C CYS A 116 11.53 24.23 -11.03
N LYS A 117 12.17 23.21 -11.61
CA LYS A 117 11.64 22.53 -12.80
C LYS A 117 10.50 21.57 -12.45
N VAL A 118 9.29 22.11 -12.31
CA VAL A 118 8.07 21.32 -12.06
C VAL A 118 7.63 20.62 -13.34
N SER A 119 7.59 19.28 -13.30
CA SER A 119 7.05 18.43 -14.37
C SER A 119 5.54 18.27 -14.26
N LYS A 120 5.00 18.03 -13.05
CA LYS A 120 3.56 17.79 -12.85
C LYS A 120 3.07 18.14 -11.46
N VAL A 121 1.97 18.88 -11.36
CA VAL A 121 1.31 19.19 -10.08
C VAL A 121 0.05 18.35 -9.93
N ARG A 122 -0.13 17.73 -8.76
CA ARG A 122 -1.30 16.93 -8.42
C ARG A 122 -1.90 17.36 -7.08
N ILE A 123 -2.87 18.25 -7.15
CA ILE A 123 -3.65 18.70 -5.99
C ILE A 123 -4.66 17.61 -5.62
N HIS A 124 -4.74 17.29 -4.32
CA HIS A 124 -5.76 16.37 -3.83
C HIS A 124 -6.94 17.17 -3.29
N THR A 125 -8.01 17.20 -4.06
CA THR A 125 -9.31 17.70 -3.64
C THR A 125 -10.17 16.55 -3.11
N ASP A 126 -10.96 16.84 -2.08
CA ASP A 126 -11.96 15.90 -1.58
C ASP A 126 -13.11 15.82 -2.59
N LYS A 127 -13.37 14.61 -3.10
CA LYS A 127 -14.34 14.38 -4.17
C LYS A 127 -15.80 14.51 -3.71
N ASP A 128 -16.05 14.34 -2.42
CA ASP A 128 -17.40 14.38 -1.82
C ASP A 128 -17.84 15.82 -1.53
N SER A 129 -16.93 16.63 -1.02
CA SER A 129 -17.21 18.02 -0.66
C SER A 129 -16.77 19.04 -1.71
N GLY A 130 -15.97 18.62 -2.70
CA GLY A 130 -15.27 19.52 -3.63
C GLY A 130 -14.22 20.40 -2.96
N ARG A 131 -14.02 20.25 -1.63
CA ARG A 131 -13.10 21.09 -0.87
C ARG A 131 -11.67 20.57 -1.05
N PRO A 132 -10.71 21.43 -1.38
CA PRO A 132 -9.29 21.08 -1.39
C PRO A 132 -8.89 20.54 -0.02
N LYS A 133 -8.12 19.47 0.03
CA LYS A 133 -7.64 18.94 1.32
C LYS A 133 -6.48 19.76 1.89
N GLY A 134 -6.09 20.85 1.22
CA GLY A 134 -4.98 21.70 1.62
C GLY A 134 -3.61 21.04 1.41
N TYR A 135 -3.50 20.07 0.51
CA TYR A 135 -2.22 19.46 0.15
C TYR A 135 -2.13 19.06 -1.32
N ALA A 136 -0.93 19.08 -1.85
CA ALA A 136 -0.61 18.71 -3.22
C ALA A 136 0.71 17.94 -3.30
N HIS A 137 0.85 17.15 -4.36
CA HIS A 137 2.13 16.53 -4.73
C HIS A 137 2.67 17.22 -5.98
N VAL A 138 3.91 17.67 -5.94
CA VAL A 138 4.58 18.34 -7.04
C VAL A 138 5.72 17.45 -7.51
N HIS A 139 5.65 17.00 -8.76
CA HIS A 139 6.71 16.27 -9.43
C HIS A 139 7.65 17.26 -10.09
N PHE A 140 8.93 17.12 -9.82
CA PHE A 140 10.03 17.86 -10.42
C PHE A 140 10.76 16.98 -11.44
N GLU A 141 11.40 17.63 -12.40
CA GLU A 141 12.26 16.97 -13.37
C GLU A 141 13.68 16.79 -12.82
N ASP A 142 14.09 17.64 -11.87
CA ASP A 142 15.44 17.72 -11.37
C ASP A 142 15.52 17.48 -9.84
N ALA A 143 16.58 16.80 -9.39
CA ALA A 143 16.80 16.53 -7.98
C ALA A 143 17.22 17.79 -7.20
N GLY A 144 17.92 18.73 -7.84
CA GLY A 144 18.26 20.03 -7.26
C GLY A 144 17.04 20.91 -7.05
N SER A 145 16.07 20.87 -7.97
CA SER A 145 14.76 21.51 -7.80
C SER A 145 13.97 20.93 -6.61
N CYS A 146 14.09 19.63 -6.36
CA CYS A 146 13.47 18.99 -5.21
C CYS A 146 14.07 19.48 -3.88
N ALA A 147 15.39 19.59 -3.81
CA ALA A 147 16.09 20.10 -2.63
C ALA A 147 15.80 21.59 -2.40
N ALA A 148 15.76 22.40 -3.47
CA ALA A 148 15.37 23.80 -3.41
C ALA A 148 13.92 23.97 -2.94
N ALA A 149 12.98 23.18 -3.46
CA ALA A 149 11.59 23.23 -3.03
C ALA A 149 11.42 22.91 -1.53
N VAL A 150 12.19 21.97 -0.99
CA VAL A 150 12.22 21.68 0.46
C VAL A 150 12.85 22.85 1.24
N ALA A 151 13.82 23.55 0.65
CA ALA A 151 14.39 24.76 1.27
C ALA A 151 13.46 25.99 1.21
N TYR A 152 12.50 25.99 0.27
CA TYR A 152 11.43 27.00 0.15
C TYR A 152 10.17 26.65 0.97
N ASP A 153 10.20 25.58 1.76
CA ASP A 153 9.17 25.26 2.76
C ASP A 153 9.01 26.45 3.73
N GLN A 154 7.78 26.78 4.10
CA GLN A 154 7.36 27.95 4.90
C GLN A 154 7.25 29.28 4.16
N THR A 155 7.09 29.25 2.84
CA THR A 155 6.83 30.47 2.08
C THR A 155 5.35 30.83 2.11
N ASP A 156 5.04 32.12 2.24
CA ASP A 156 3.66 32.59 2.30
C ASP A 156 2.97 32.52 0.93
N LEU A 157 2.06 31.57 0.77
CA LEU A 157 1.20 31.45 -0.40
C LEU A 157 -0.26 31.69 0.03
N HIS A 158 -0.85 32.79 -0.46
CA HIS A 158 -2.20 33.26 -0.08
C HIS A 158 -2.36 33.49 1.44
N GLY A 159 -1.33 34.03 2.09
CA GLY A 159 -1.34 34.32 3.53
C GLY A 159 -1.27 33.07 4.42
N ARG A 160 -0.84 31.93 3.86
CA ARG A 160 -0.56 30.71 4.58
C ARG A 160 0.85 30.21 4.24
N PRO A 161 1.66 29.81 5.23
CA PRO A 161 2.95 29.19 4.96
C PRO A 161 2.72 27.79 4.35
N ILE A 162 3.33 27.50 3.21
CA ILE A 162 3.22 26.22 2.49
C ILE A 162 4.51 25.41 2.46
#